data_AF-A0A7Y9KSK6-F1
#
_entry.id   AF-A0A7Y9KSK6-F1
#
_cell.length_a   1.000
_cell.length_b   1.000
_cell.length_c   1.000
_cell.angle_alpha   90.00
_cell.angle_beta   90.00
_cell.angle_gamma   90.00
#
_symmetry.space_group_name_H-M   'P 1'
#
loop_
_entity.id
_entity.type
_entity.pdbx_description
1 polymer ?
#
loop_
_entity_poly.entity_id
_entity_poly.type
_entity_poly.pdbx_seq_one_letter_code
_entity_poly.pdbx_strand_id
1 'polypeptide(L)'
;MRRSVCGVVLLGVLAVAGTGPAAQAVPGATSPRPASAPSAAGTWTCWWSPTMDDNWHNDALCSDGVRKVRPHLRPADSFITRAELMSSARAWARARNSGR
;
A
#
# COMPACT_ATOMS: atom_id res chain seq x y z
N MET A 1 9.70 -56.05 66.51
CA MET A 1 10.86 -56.80 66.01
C MET A 1 11.37 -56.15 64.73
N ARG A 2 12.68 -55.83 64.71
CA ARG A 2 13.60 -55.74 63.56
C ARG A 2 13.20 -54.99 62.27
N ARG A 3 14.00 -53.92 62.02
CA ARG A 3 14.78 -53.63 60.80
C ARG A 3 13.95 -53.28 59.54
N SER A 4 14.41 -52.56 58.52
CA SER A 4 15.73 -52.08 58.11
C SER A 4 15.53 -51.06 57.00
N VAL A 5 16.41 -50.06 56.96
CA VAL A 5 16.99 -49.36 55.79
C VAL A 5 16.69 -49.93 54.40
N CYS A 6 16.43 -49.05 53.42
CA CYS A 6 17.41 -48.64 52.39
C CYS A 6 16.71 -47.85 51.28
N GLY A 7 17.24 -46.67 50.96
CA GLY A 7 16.87 -45.94 49.76
C GLY A 7 17.44 -46.58 48.50
N VAL A 8 16.82 -46.27 47.36
CA VAL A 8 17.44 -46.37 46.03
C VAL A 8 16.94 -45.17 45.21
N VAL A 9 17.90 -44.36 44.77
CA VAL A 9 17.82 -43.33 43.73
C VAL A 9 17.73 -44.02 42.38
N LEU A 10 16.99 -43.45 41.41
CA LEU A 10 17.29 -43.39 39.95
C LEU A 10 16.02 -42.87 39.23
N LEU A 11 16.02 -41.64 38.70
CA LEU A 11 16.42 -41.25 37.34
C LEU A 11 15.50 -41.79 36.22
N GLY A 12 14.94 -40.85 35.46
CA GLY A 12 14.19 -41.08 34.22
C GLY A 12 12.71 -40.74 34.39
N VAL A 13 12.03 -40.02 33.51
CA VAL A 13 12.29 -39.67 32.11
C VAL A 13 11.56 -38.36 31.84
N LEU A 14 12.22 -37.37 31.22
CA LEU A 14 11.52 -36.22 30.63
C LEU A 14 10.68 -36.73 29.45
N ALA A 15 9.39 -36.91 29.67
CA ALA A 15 8.43 -37.03 28.58
C ALA A 15 8.13 -35.63 28.07
N VAL A 16 8.78 -35.24 26.97
CA VAL A 16 8.35 -34.09 26.16
C VAL A 16 6.97 -34.41 25.58
N ALA A 17 5.94 -33.78 26.13
CA ALA A 17 4.60 -33.83 25.56
C ALA A 17 4.65 -33.14 24.19
N GLY A 18 4.64 -33.94 23.13
CA GLY A 18 4.27 -33.50 21.81
C GLY A 18 2.78 -33.22 21.77
N THR A 19 2.40 -31.96 21.58
CA THR A 19 1.06 -31.56 21.16
C THR A 19 1.19 -30.59 20.00
N GLY A 20 1.24 -31.14 18.79
CA GLY A 20 0.87 -30.44 17.57
C GLY A 20 -0.65 -30.19 17.53
N PRO A 21 -1.16 -29.50 16.49
CA PRO A 21 -1.71 -28.16 16.65
C PRO A 21 -3.24 -28.17 16.74
N ALA A 22 -3.79 -27.36 17.63
CA ALA A 22 -5.14 -26.84 17.46
C ALA A 22 -5.04 -25.52 16.71
N ALA A 23 -5.04 -25.62 15.38
CA ALA A 23 -5.41 -24.52 14.51
C ALA A 23 -6.84 -24.10 14.89
N GLN A 24 -6.94 -23.09 15.75
CA GLN A 24 -8.22 -22.45 16.05
C GLN A 24 -8.60 -21.64 14.82
N ALA A 25 -9.56 -22.16 14.06
CA ALA A 25 -10.23 -21.41 13.02
C ALA A 25 -10.84 -20.15 13.65
N VAL A 26 -10.31 -18.97 13.31
CA VAL A 26 -10.96 -17.70 13.59
C VAL A 26 -12.14 -17.57 12.62
N PRO A 27 -13.41 -17.65 13.08
CA PRO A 27 -14.53 -17.37 12.21
C PRO A 27 -14.44 -15.91 11.75
N GLY A 28 -14.63 -15.73 10.44
CA GLY A 28 -14.34 -14.51 9.70
C GLY A 28 -14.89 -13.25 10.36
N ALA A 29 -13.98 -12.35 10.73
CA ALA A 29 -14.28 -10.93 10.86
C ALA A 29 -14.27 -10.31 9.46
N THR A 30 -15.26 -10.66 8.63
CA THR A 30 -15.60 -9.83 7.47
C THR A 30 -16.29 -8.59 8.01
N SER A 31 -15.53 -7.67 8.60
CA SER A 31 -16.01 -6.30 8.75
C SER A 31 -16.39 -5.83 7.34
N PRO A 32 -17.65 -5.40 7.11
CA PRO A 32 -17.96 -4.75 5.86
C PRO A 32 -17.06 -3.52 5.79
N ARG A 33 -16.05 -3.57 4.91
CA ARG A 33 -15.29 -2.38 4.52
C ARG A 33 -16.35 -1.37 4.11
N PRO A 34 -16.45 -0.19 4.74
CA PRO A 34 -17.41 0.81 4.31
C PRO A 34 -17.17 1.02 2.82
N ALA A 35 -18.20 0.76 2.02
CA ALA A 35 -18.16 1.06 0.60
C ALA A 35 -17.81 2.55 0.52
N SER A 36 -16.61 2.86 0.01
CA SER A 36 -16.21 4.24 -0.18
C SER A 36 -17.30 4.86 -1.05
N ALA A 37 -18.08 5.78 -0.46
CA ALA A 37 -19.08 6.53 -1.21
C ALA A 37 -18.41 7.09 -2.47
N PRO A 38 -19.12 7.18 -3.61
CA PRO A 38 -18.56 7.80 -4.80
C PRO A 38 -18.07 9.18 -4.40
N SER A 39 -16.76 9.34 -4.30
CA SER A 39 -16.16 10.63 -4.04
C SER A 39 -16.52 11.47 -5.25
N ALA A 40 -17.28 12.55 -5.02
CA ALA A 40 -17.63 13.49 -6.08
C ALA A 40 -16.32 13.84 -6.77
N ALA A 41 -16.18 13.50 -8.06
CA ALA A 41 -14.95 13.73 -8.79
C ALA A 41 -14.60 15.22 -8.65
N GLY A 42 -13.53 15.50 -7.93
CA GLY A 42 -13.17 16.86 -7.56
C GLY A 42 -12.55 17.61 -8.74
N THR A 43 -12.15 18.85 -8.48
CA THR A 43 -11.42 19.66 -9.44
C THR A 43 -10.03 19.07 -9.67
N TRP A 44 -9.69 18.77 -10.93
CA TRP A 44 -8.35 18.35 -11.31
C TRP A 44 -7.34 19.44 -10.98
N THR A 45 -6.30 19.06 -10.25
CA THR A 45 -5.15 19.89 -9.92
C THR A 45 -3.87 19.10 -10.15
N CYS A 46 -2.80 19.76 -10.60
CA CYS A 46 -1.52 19.12 -10.88
C CYS A 46 -0.38 19.78 -10.11
N TRP A 47 0.60 18.97 -9.71
CA TRP A 47 1.81 19.43 -9.05
C TRP A 47 3.04 18.71 -9.61
N TRP A 48 4.19 19.34 -9.42
CA TRP A 48 5.48 18.76 -9.75
C TRP A 48 5.75 17.56 -8.85
N SER A 49 5.97 16.40 -9.43
CA SER A 49 6.27 15.16 -8.73
C SER A 49 7.13 14.29 -9.65
N PRO A 50 8.45 14.53 -9.67
CA PRO A 50 9.33 13.85 -10.63
C PRO A 50 9.34 12.35 -10.36
N THR A 51 9.32 11.56 -11.43
CA THR A 51 9.43 10.09 -11.38
C THR A 51 10.87 9.64 -11.23
N MET A 52 11.83 10.51 -11.54
CA MET A 52 13.26 10.22 -11.59
C MET A 52 13.61 9.13 -12.62
N ASP A 53 12.75 8.94 -13.63
CA ASP A 53 13.03 8.12 -14.81
C ASP A 53 13.55 9.01 -15.97
N ASP A 54 13.88 8.39 -17.11
CA ASP A 54 14.38 9.10 -18.30
C ASP A 54 13.26 9.84 -19.07
N ASN A 55 12.02 9.84 -18.57
CA ASN A 55 10.84 10.38 -19.23
C ASN A 55 10.23 11.54 -18.43
N TRP A 56 10.88 12.70 -18.45
CA TRP A 56 10.41 13.92 -17.79
C TRP A 56 8.99 14.38 -18.19
N HIS A 57 8.41 13.83 -19.26
CA HIS A 57 7.09 14.22 -19.74
C HIS A 57 5.97 13.72 -18.81
N ASN A 58 6.27 12.80 -17.89
CA ASN A 58 5.34 12.23 -16.90
C ASN A 58 5.57 12.75 -15.46
N ASP A 59 6.45 13.74 -15.27
CA ASP A 59 6.84 14.30 -13.96
C ASP A 59 5.75 15.17 -13.31
N ALA A 60 4.63 15.39 -13.99
CA ALA A 60 3.46 16.02 -13.42
C ALA A 60 2.51 14.95 -12.85
N LEU A 61 2.18 15.05 -11.56
CA LEU A 61 1.12 14.25 -10.96
C LEU A 61 -0.14 15.10 -10.86
N CYS A 62 -1.23 14.62 -11.44
CA CYS A 62 -2.54 15.27 -11.44
C CYS A 62 -3.54 14.42 -10.67
N SER A 63 -4.45 15.08 -9.95
CA SER A 63 -5.48 14.42 -9.15
C SER A 63 -6.77 15.24 -9.10
N ASP A 64 -7.92 14.54 -9.15
CA ASP A 64 -9.25 15.07 -8.84
C ASP A 64 -9.68 14.74 -7.40
N GLY A 65 -8.77 14.21 -6.58
CA GLY A 65 -9.04 13.77 -5.21
C GLY A 65 -9.54 12.32 -5.13
N VAL A 66 -9.95 11.73 -6.25
CA VAL A 66 -10.43 10.35 -6.36
C VAL A 66 -9.44 9.50 -7.15
N ARG A 67 -8.99 10.04 -8.27
CA ARG A 67 -8.07 9.45 -9.22
C ARG A 67 -6.79 10.25 -9.25
N LYS A 68 -5.68 9.55 -9.47
CA LYS A 68 -4.36 10.13 -9.72
C LYS A 68 -3.86 9.64 -11.05
N VAL A 69 -3.34 10.54 -11.87
CA VAL A 69 -2.75 10.21 -13.17
C VAL A 69 -1.50 11.03 -13.42
N ARG A 70 -0.58 10.46 -14.20
CA ARG A 70 0.62 11.13 -14.71
C ARG A 70 0.48 11.29 -16.21
N PRO A 71 -0.06 12.41 -16.71
CA PRO A 71 -0.20 12.59 -18.15
C PRO A 71 1.17 12.72 -18.80
N HIS A 72 1.30 12.16 -20.00
CA HIS A 72 2.50 12.34 -20.83
C HIS A 72 2.35 13.64 -21.63
N LEU A 73 3.01 14.70 -21.16
CA LEU A 73 2.82 16.06 -21.64
C LEU A 73 3.94 16.46 -22.61
N ARG A 74 3.57 17.17 -23.69
CA ARG A 74 4.52 17.68 -24.69
C ARG A 74 5.42 16.60 -25.34
N PRO A 75 4.87 15.48 -25.83
CA PRO A 75 5.67 14.34 -26.33
C PRO A 75 6.52 14.66 -27.57
N ALA A 76 6.24 15.75 -28.28
CA ALA A 76 7.00 16.16 -29.46
C ALA A 76 8.28 16.94 -29.13
N ASP A 77 8.42 17.40 -27.89
CA ASP A 77 9.57 18.22 -27.49
C ASP A 77 10.70 17.36 -26.95
N SER A 78 11.89 17.50 -27.52
CA SER A 78 13.08 16.74 -27.12
C SER A 78 13.73 17.22 -25.82
N PHE A 79 13.32 18.38 -25.31
CA PHE A 79 13.74 18.94 -24.03
C PHE A 79 12.70 19.95 -23.55
N ILE A 80 12.34 19.88 -22.27
CA ILE A 80 11.39 20.81 -21.65
C ILE A 80 11.86 21.19 -20.26
N THR A 81 11.63 22.44 -19.89
CA THR A 81 11.85 22.91 -18.51
C THR A 81 10.70 22.48 -17.60
N ARG A 82 10.96 22.42 -16.29
CA ARG A 82 9.91 22.23 -15.28
C ARG A 82 8.75 23.23 -15.43
N ALA A 83 9.05 24.49 -15.76
CA ALA A 83 8.04 25.53 -15.92
C ALA A 83 7.11 25.22 -17.10
N GLU A 84 7.66 24.76 -18.22
CA GLU A 84 6.92 24.37 -19.41
C GLU A 84 6.05 23.13 -19.19
N LEU A 85 6.59 22.12 -18.49
CA LEU A 85 5.83 20.94 -18.12
C LEU A 85 4.64 21.34 -17.22
N MET A 86 4.88 22.15 -16.19
CA MET A 86 3.83 22.57 -15.25
C MET A 86 2.80 23.50 -15.90
N SER A 87 3.20 24.33 -16.88
CA SER A 87 2.26 25.10 -17.70
C SER A 87 1.31 24.17 -18.46
N SER A 88 1.86 23.12 -19.08
CA SER A 88 1.09 22.11 -19.82
C SER A 88 0.20 21.29 -18.91
N ALA A 89 0.67 20.93 -17.71
CA ALA A 89 -0.11 20.22 -16.71
C ALA A 89 -1.31 21.05 -16.25
N ARG A 90 -1.14 22.36 -16.07
CA ARG A 90 -2.25 23.27 -15.74
C ARG A 90 -3.26 23.36 -16.90
N ALA A 91 -2.80 23.43 -18.14
CA ALA A 91 -3.69 23.41 -19.31
C ALA A 91 -4.49 22.10 -19.38
N TRP A 92 -3.82 20.96 -19.16
CA TRP A 92 -4.44 19.64 -19.09
C TRP A 92 -5.52 19.55 -18.00
N ALA A 93 -5.25 20.10 -16.81
CA ALA A 93 -6.22 20.13 -15.71
C ALA A 93 -7.42 21.02 -16.04
N ARG A 94 -7.18 22.20 -16.62
CA ARG A 94 -8.24 23.11 -17.07
C ARG A 94 -9.15 22.46 -18.10
N ALA A 95 -8.59 21.73 -19.07
CA ALA A 95 -9.38 21.01 -20.07
C ALA A 95 -10.38 20.05 -19.39
N ARG A 96 -9.91 19.22 -18.46
CA ARG A 96 -10.77 18.29 -17.71
C ARG A 96 -11.80 18.97 -16.83
N ASN A 97 -11.42 20.06 -16.18
CA ASN A 97 -12.35 20.86 -15.37
C ASN A 97 -13.40 21.56 -16.23
N SER A 98 -13.14 21.77 -17.53
CA SER A 98 -14.10 22.29 -18.50
C SER A 98 -14.92 21.19 -19.20
N GLY A 99 -14.75 19.92 -18.83
CA GLY A 99 -15.44 18.79 -19.46
C GLY A 99 -14.90 18.39 -20.84
N ARG A 100 -13.64 18.75 -21.15
CA ARG A 100 -12.96 18.42 -22.41
C ARG A 100 -11.82 17.42 -22.19
#